data_AF-A0A061PGW6-F1
#
_entry.id   AF-A0A061PGW6-F1
#
_cell.length_a   1.000
_cell.length_b   1.000
_cell.length_c   1.000
_cell.angle_alpha   90.00
_cell.angle_beta   90.00
_cell.angle_gamma   90.00
#
_symmetry.space_group_name_H-M   'P 1'
#
loop_
_entity.id
_entity.type
_entity.pdbx_description
1 polymer ?
#
loop_
_entity_poly.entity_id
_entity_poly.type
_entity_poly.pdbx_seq_one_letter_code
_entity_poly.pdbx_strand_id
1 'polypeptide(L)' 'MHYFHRTWHCPTCGKPDASAPVRVLEDYARLFAPYIRLNELVAFLKLPDRFAARRFVKKFNFETADKWVKLPVN' A
#
# COMPACT_ATOMS: atom_id res chain seq x y z
N MET A 1 19.25 -9.22 -13.57
CA MET A 1 17.93 -8.99 -12.96
C MET A 1 17.85 -7.52 -12.54
N HIS A 2 17.09 -6.70 -13.25
CA HIS A 2 16.88 -5.30 -12.86
C HIS A 2 15.86 -5.25 -11.72
N TYR A 3 16.33 -5.02 -10.49
CA TYR A 3 15.46 -4.72 -9.36
C TYR A 3 14.84 -3.34 -9.60
N PHE A 4 13.58 -3.32 -10.03
CA PHE A 4 12.79 -2.10 -10.01
C PHE A 4 12.62 -1.67 -8.54
N HIS A 5 13.47 -0.77 -8.05
CA HIS A 5 13.13 0.05 -6.88
C HIS A 5 12.04 1.03 -7.33
N ARG A 6 10.78 0.55 -7.37
CA ARG A 6 9.60 1.28 -7.85
C ARG A 6 9.23 2.40 -6.87
N THR A 7 9.97 3.51 -6.88
CA THR A 7 9.37 4.79 -6.48
C THR A 7 8.34 5.12 -7.54
N TRP A 8 7.06 5.11 -7.17
CA TRP A 8 6.02 5.62 -8.05
C TRP A 8 6.34 7.09 -8.34
N HIS A 9 6.39 7.46 -9.61
CA HIS A 9 6.65 8.83 -10.03
C HIS A 9 5.33 9.49 -10.40
N CYS A 10 5.10 10.70 -9.90
CA CYS A 10 3.93 11.46 -10.29
C CYS A 10 3.97 11.72 -11.81
N PRO A 11 2.93 11.36 -12.58
CA PRO A 11 2.92 11.56 -14.03
C PRO A 11 2.89 13.05 -14.41
N THR A 12 2.45 13.92 -13.51
CA THR A 12 2.34 15.37 -13.76
C THR A 12 3.64 16.12 -13.48
N CYS A 13 4.43 15.69 -12.47
CA CYS A 13 5.61 16.44 -12.04
C CYS A 13 6.91 15.62 -12.01
N GLY A 14 6.87 14.32 -12.34
CA GLY A 14 8.02 13.41 -12.41
C GLY A 14 8.67 13.08 -11.06
N LYS A 15 8.27 13.74 -9.97
CA LYS A 15 8.87 13.54 -8.65
C LYS A 15 8.52 12.15 -8.10
N PRO A 16 9.48 11.44 -7.49
CA PRO A 16 9.21 10.21 -6.78
C PRO A 16 8.31 10.52 -5.59
N ASP A 17 7.18 9.82 -5.49
CA ASP A 17 6.26 9.92 -4.37
C ASP A 17 6.19 8.58 -3.65
N ALA A 18 6.88 8.51 -2.51
CA ALA A 18 6.87 7.35 -1.63
C ALA A 18 5.52 7.17 -0.90
N SER A 19 4.66 8.19 -0.90
CA SER A 19 3.35 8.20 -0.24
C SER A 19 2.19 7.83 -1.17
N ALA A 20 2.41 7.74 -2.48
CA ALA A 20 1.37 7.37 -3.45
C ALA A 20 0.64 6.05 -3.11
N PRO A 21 1.32 4.98 -2.66
CA PRO A 21 0.63 3.77 -2.20
C PRO A 21 -0.29 4.00 -1.00
N VAL A 22 0.05 4.93 -0.11
CA VAL A 22 -0.78 5.28 1.05
C VAL A 22 -2.03 6.02 0.60
N ARG A 23 -1.88 7.01 -0.29
CA ARG A 23 -3.01 7.81 -0.82
C ARG A 23 -4.04 6.94 -1.54
N VAL A 24 -3.59 5.99 -2.36
CA VAL A 24 -4.49 5.05 -3.04
C VAL A 24 -5.20 4.12 -2.05
N LEU A 25 -4.58 3.79 -0.91
CA LEU A 25 -5.23 3.04 0.16
C LEU A 25 -6.22 3.89 0.97
N GLU A 26 -5.97 5.18 1.16
CA GLU A 26 -6.94 6.12 1.73
C GLU A 26 -8.18 6.22 0.84
N ASP A 27 -7.98 6.33 -0.48
CA ASP A 27 -9.09 6.34 -1.45
C ASP A 27 -9.86 5.01 -1.41
N TYR A 28 -9.16 3.88 -1.36
CA TYR A 28 -9.80 2.57 -1.17
C TYR A 28 -10.63 2.54 0.11
N ALA A 29 -10.09 3.06 1.21
CA ALA A 29 -10.77 3.06 2.51
C ALA A 29 -12.07 3.86 2.49
N ARG A 30 -12.08 5.00 1.78
CA ARG A 30 -13.24 5.87 1.62
C ARG A 30 -14.30 5.30 0.69
N LEU A 31 -13.89 4.60 -0.37
CA LEU A 31 -14.80 4.10 -1.41
C LEU A 31 -15.37 2.72 -1.11
N PHE A 32 -14.60 1.84 -0.47
CA PHE A 32 -14.96 0.43 -0.29
C PHE A 32 -15.10 0.05 1.17
N ALA A 33 -13.99 0.03 1.92
CA ALA A 33 -13.98 -0.36 3.32
C ALA A 33 -12.68 0.06 4.03
N PRO A 34 -12.73 0.41 5.33
CA PRO A 34 -11.55 0.79 6.11
C PRO A 34 -10.61 -0.38 6.45
N TYR A 35 -10.88 -1.58 5.92
CA TYR A 35 -10.08 -2.77 6.14
C TYR A 35 -9.80 -3.48 4.82
N ILE A 36 -8.59 -4.01 4.68
CA ILE A 36 -8.19 -4.84 3.54
C ILE A 36 -7.46 -6.09 4.04
N ARG A 37 -7.69 -7.24 3.43
CA ARG A 37 -6.91 -8.44 3.78
C ARG A 37 -5.50 -8.32 3.23
N LEU A 38 -4.53 -8.93 3.92
CA LEU A 38 -3.14 -8.90 3.49
C LEU A 38 -2.94 -9.44 2.05
N ASN A 39 -3.72 -10.44 1.64
CA ASN A 39 -3.67 -10.98 0.26
C ASN A 39 -4.23 -10.01 -0.77
N GLU A 40 -5.30 -9.28 -0.41
CA GLU A 40 -5.90 -8.27 -1.27
C GLU A 40 -4.94 -7.08 -1.41
N LEU A 41 -4.26 -6.70 -0.33
CA LEU A 41 -3.22 -5.67 -0.35
C LEU A 41 -2.08 -6.02 -1.31
N VAL A 42 -1.63 -7.28 -1.33
CA VAL A 42 -0.62 -7.77 -2.29
C VAL A 42 -1.12 -7.59 -3.72
N ALA A 43 -2.34 -8.02 -4.01
CA ALA A 43 -2.93 -7.95 -5.34
C ALA A 43 -3.21 -6.51 -5.81
N PHE A 44 -3.62 -5.65 -4.88
CA PHE A 44 -3.99 -4.26 -5.10
C PHE A 44 -2.76 -3.39 -5.37
N LEU A 45 -1.76 -3.44 -4.50
CA LEU A 45 -0.51 -2.69 -4.65
C LEU A 45 0.51 -3.36 -5.59
N LYS A 46 0.16 -4.52 -6.18
CA LYS A 46 1.05 -5.33 -7.03
C LYS A 46 2.38 -5.64 -6.35
N LEU A 47 2.32 -5.99 -5.06
CA LEU A 47 3.50 -6.38 -4.28
C LEU A 47 3.94 -7.80 -4.69
N PRO A 48 5.25 -8.11 -4.57
CA PRO A 48 5.76 -9.42 -5.01
C PRO A 48 5.23 -10.58 -4.17
N ASP A 49 5.02 -10.37 -2.88
CA ASP A 49 4.62 -11.41 -1.94
C ASP A 49 4.02 -10.83 -0.64
N ARG A 50 3.53 -11.72 0.23
CA ARG A 50 2.94 -11.36 1.54
C ARG A 50 3.97 -10.76 2.51
N PHE A 51 5.24 -11.11 2.42
CA PHE A 51 6.30 -10.53 3.25
C PHE A 51 6.57 -9.07 2.86
N ALA A 52 6.53 -8.74 1.57
CA ALA A 52 6.57 -7.36 1.10
C ALA A 52 5.38 -6.55 1.61
N ALA A 53 4.16 -7.12 1.62
CA ALA A 53 2.99 -6.48 2.22
C ALA A 53 3.15 -6.26 3.73
N ARG A 54 3.65 -7.25 4.48
CA ARG A 54 3.94 -7.07 5.92
C ARG A 54 4.98 -5.99 6.19
N ARG A 55 6.05 -5.94 5.38
CA ARG A 55 7.07 -4.89 5.46
C ARG A 55 6.48 -3.52 5.18
N PHE A 56 5.59 -3.42 4.19
CA PHE A 56 4.88 -2.20 3.85
C PHE A 56 4.01 -1.72 5.02
N VAL A 57 3.16 -2.60 5.55
CA VAL A 57 2.29 -2.30 6.71
C VAL A 57 3.11 -1.82 7.91
N LYS A 58 4.22 -2.51 8.23
CA LYS A 58 5.12 -2.10 9.30
C LYS A 58 5.78 -0.75 9.03
N LYS A 59 6.19 -0.47 7.79
CA LYS A 59 6.84 0.78 7.39
C LYS A 59 5.92 2.00 7.60
N PHE A 60 4.63 1.84 7.33
CA PHE A 60 3.63 2.91 7.46
C PHE A 60 2.82 2.86 8.76
N ASN A 61 3.19 1.97 9.68
CA ASN A 61 2.58 1.82 11.00
C ASN A 61 1.05 1.62 10.96
N PHE A 62 0.55 0.81 10.03
CA PHE A 62 -0.88 0.49 9.98
C PHE A 62 -1.25 -0.55 11.04
N GLU A 63 -2.42 -0.38 11.66
CA GLU A 63 -2.96 -1.35 12.61
C GLU A 63 -3.34 -2.66 11.90
N THR A 64 -3.03 -3.78 12.53
CA THR A 64 -3.36 -5.11 12.00
C THR A 64 -4.12 -5.95 13.01
N ALA A 65 -5.18 -6.61 12.56
CA ALA A 65 -5.92 -7.62 13.32
C ALA A 65 -5.90 -8.95 12.55
N ASP A 66 -5.06 -9.88 12.99
CA ASP A 66 -4.79 -11.17 12.31
C ASP A 66 -4.40 -10.99 10.83
N LYS A 67 -5.31 -11.26 9.89
CA LYS A 67 -5.09 -11.15 8.43
C LYS A 67 -5.58 -9.82 7.84
N TRP A 68 -6.20 -8.97 8.66
CA TRP A 68 -6.77 -7.70 8.25
C TRP A 68 -5.82 -6.55 8.58
N VAL A 69 -5.72 -5.61 7.66
CA VAL A 69 -5.00 -4.35 7.80
C VAL A 69 -6.03 -3.24 7.83
N LYS A 70 -6.02 -2.43 8.89
CA LYS A 70 -6.82 -1.21 8.99
C LYS A 70 -6.15 -0.14 8.13
N LEU A 71 -6.88 0.40 7.19
CA LEU A 71 -6.38 1.42 6.28
C LEU A 71 -6.49 2.81 6.92
N PRO A 72 -5.56 3.72 6.61
CA PRO A 72 -5.66 5.10 7.04
C PRO A 72 -6.89 5.77 6.43
N VAL A 73 -7.60 6.55 7.24
CA VAL A 73 -8.69 7.42 6.80
C VAL A 73 -8.36 8.79 7.39
N ASN A 74 -7.42 9.49 6.76
CA ASN A 74 -7.20 10.92 7.04
C ASN A 74 -8.28 11.76 6.36
#